data_AF-A0A920FWU7-F1
#
_entry.id   AF-A0A920FWU7-F1
#
_cell.length_a   1.000
_cell.length_b   1.000
_cell.length_c   1.000
_cell.angle_alpha   90.00
_cell.angle_beta   90.00
_cell.angle_gamma   90.00
#
_symmetry.space_group_name_H-M   'P 1'
#
loop_
_entity.id
_entity.type
_entity.pdbx_description
1 polymer ?
#
loop_
_entity_poly.entity_id
_entity_poly.type
_entity_poly.pdbx_seq_one_letter_code
_entity_poly.pdbx_strand_id
1 'polypeptide(L)'
;MVLGIIALIAKFCIDQNPEYFWMIVAASFLIGVLLIVPIGGADMPVIVSMLNSYSGWAAAGIGFTLSNNLLIITGALVGSSGAILSYIMCKGMNRSFLNVLLGGFGGEQAASEGGAKDDRVAKQGNAAMLHS
;
A
#
# COMPACT_ATOMS: atom_id res chain seq x y z
N MET A 1 -15.08 2.16 7.67
CA MET A 1 -15.14 0.85 6.99
C MET A 1 -14.22 -0.20 7.61
N VAL A 2 -12.93 0.08 7.86
CA VAL A 2 -11.99 -0.89 8.50
C VAL A 2 -12.49 -1.40 9.86
N LEU A 3 -12.99 -0.52 10.73
CA LEU A 3 -13.60 -0.92 12.01
C LEU A 3 -14.81 -1.85 11.83
N GLY A 4 -15.57 -1.69 10.75
CA GLY A 4 -16.71 -2.56 10.41
C GLY A 4 -16.25 -3.96 10.00
N ILE A 5 -15.14 -4.07 9.28
CA ILE A 5 -14.53 -5.38 8.95
C ILE A 5 -14.01 -6.06 10.22
N ILE A 6 -13.36 -5.32 11.12
CA ILE A 6 -12.87 -5.88 12.40
C ILE A 6 -14.05 -6.40 13.24
N ALA A 7 -15.16 -5.66 13.30
CA ALA A 7 -16.38 -6.10 13.98
C ALA A 7 -16.99 -7.36 13.34
N LEU A 8 -17.02 -7.45 12.01
CA LEU A 8 -17.47 -8.64 11.29
C LEU A 8 -16.57 -9.85 11.54
N ILE A 9 -15.24 -9.66 11.60
CA ILE A 9 -14.28 -10.72 11.94
C ILE A 9 -14.52 -11.23 13.37
N ALA A 10 -14.70 -10.32 14.33
CA ALA A 10 -15.02 -10.71 15.72
C ALA A 10 -16.34 -11.49 15.79
N LYS A 11 -17.35 -11.06 15.05
CA LYS A 11 -18.64 -11.77 14.92
C LYS A 11 -18.49 -13.14 14.28
N PHE A 12 -17.67 -13.28 13.24
CA PHE A 12 -17.36 -14.55 12.62
C PHE A 12 -16.66 -15.52 13.59
N CYS A 13 -15.76 -15.03 14.45
CA CYS A 13 -15.10 -15.86 15.46
C CYS A 13 -16.06 -16.40 16.56
N ILE A 14 -17.20 -15.73 16.79
CA ILE A 14 -18.17 -16.13 17.82
C ILE A 14 -19.27 -17.02 17.23
N ASP A 15 -19.89 -16.57 16.13
CA ASP A 15 -21.08 -17.21 15.55
C ASP A 15 -20.73 -18.28 14.50
N GLN A 16 -19.49 -18.26 13.97
CA GLN A 16 -18.95 -19.20 12.97
C GLN A 16 -19.82 -19.45 11.71
N ASN A 17 -20.76 -18.54 11.43
CA ASN A 17 -21.63 -18.62 10.26
C ASN A 17 -20.88 -18.30 8.95
N PRO A 18 -21.10 -19.09 7.88
CA PRO A 18 -20.42 -18.92 6.59
C PRO A 18 -20.81 -17.60 5.88
N GLU A 19 -21.97 -17.04 6.19
CA GLU A 19 -22.42 -15.75 5.62
C GLU A 19 -21.48 -14.60 6.00
N TYR A 20 -20.99 -14.57 7.25
CA TYR A 20 -20.05 -13.54 7.70
C TYR A 20 -18.71 -13.65 6.98
N PHE A 21 -18.25 -14.86 6.67
CA PHE A 21 -17.04 -15.07 5.89
C PHE A 21 -17.12 -14.42 4.51
N TRP A 22 -18.21 -14.68 3.77
CA TRP A 22 -18.42 -14.08 2.44
C TRP A 22 -18.58 -12.56 2.50
N MET A 23 -19.25 -12.03 3.52
CA MET A 23 -19.36 -10.59 3.74
C MET A 23 -17.99 -9.94 4.03
N ILE A 24 -17.13 -10.58 4.83
CA ILE A 24 -15.77 -10.08 5.11
C ILE A 24 -14.93 -10.04 3.83
N VAL A 25 -14.99 -11.10 3.00
CA VAL A 25 -14.28 -11.16 1.72
C VAL A 25 -14.74 -10.05 0.78
N ALA A 26 -16.05 -9.90 0.58
CA ALA A 26 -16.62 -8.86 -0.29
C ALA A 26 -16.29 -7.44 0.20
N ALA A 27 -16.41 -7.19 1.52
CA ALA A 27 -16.09 -5.90 2.12
C ALA A 27 -14.59 -5.57 2.00
N SER A 28 -13.70 -6.54 2.21
CA SER A 28 -12.25 -6.36 2.10
C SER A 28 -11.83 -6.05 0.65
N PHE A 29 -12.45 -6.73 -0.32
CA PHE A 29 -12.22 -6.47 -1.73
C PHE A 29 -12.68 -5.06 -2.13
N LEU A 30 -13.88 -4.65 -1.72
CA LEU A 30 -14.41 -3.31 -1.99
C LEU A 30 -13.52 -2.22 -1.38
N ILE A 31 -13.03 -2.40 -0.15
CA ILE A 31 -12.08 -1.46 0.45
C ILE A 31 -10.79 -1.40 -0.37
N GLY A 32 -10.24 -2.54 -0.79
CA GLY A 32 -9.02 -2.57 -1.60
C GLY A 32 -9.17 -1.74 -2.87
N VAL A 33 -10.27 -1.92 -3.60
CA VAL A 33 -10.56 -1.14 -4.82
C VAL A 33 -10.76 0.34 -4.48
N LEU A 34 -11.58 0.65 -3.48
CA LEU A 34 -11.90 2.03 -3.11
C LEU A 34 -10.68 2.82 -2.62
N LEU A 35 -9.69 2.15 -2.02
CA LEU A 35 -8.44 2.77 -1.59
C LEU A 35 -7.48 3.04 -2.75
N ILE A 36 -7.51 2.22 -3.82
CA ILE A 36 -6.60 2.36 -4.97
C ILE A 36 -7.11 3.38 -5.99
N VAL A 37 -8.43 3.42 -6.23
CA VAL A 37 -9.08 4.32 -7.21
C VAL A 37 -8.69 5.80 -7.09
N PRO A 38 -8.65 6.42 -5.90
CA PRO A 38 -8.34 7.84 -5.78
C PRO A 38 -6.84 8.14 -5.90
N ILE A 39 -5.96 7.13 -5.95
CA ILE A 39 -4.52 7.38 -5.99
C ILE A 39 -4.09 7.72 -7.43
N GLY A 40 -3.55 8.92 -7.62
CA GLY A 40 -3.13 9.43 -8.93
C GLY A 40 -2.01 8.62 -9.58
N GLY A 41 -1.99 8.58 -10.92
CA GLY A 41 -1.04 7.77 -11.71
C GLY A 41 0.45 8.11 -11.51
N ALA A 42 0.77 9.26 -10.92
CA ALA A 42 2.15 9.66 -10.62
C ALA A 42 2.82 8.79 -9.55
N ASP A 43 2.03 8.17 -8.66
CA ASP A 43 2.55 7.38 -7.53
C ASP A 43 2.33 5.86 -7.71
N MET A 44 1.86 5.43 -8.89
CA MET A 44 1.57 4.02 -9.23
C MET A 44 2.69 3.02 -8.90
N PRO A 45 3.98 3.30 -9.18
CA PRO A 45 5.07 2.36 -8.87
C PRO A 45 5.22 2.08 -7.36
N VAL A 46 4.96 3.09 -6.53
CA VAL A 46 5.05 2.97 -5.06
C VAL A 46 3.93 2.09 -4.53
N ILE A 47 2.71 2.25 -5.07
CA ILE A 47 1.53 1.46 -4.65
C ILE A 47 1.73 -0.02 -4.97
N VAL A 48 2.28 -0.34 -6.14
CA VAL A 48 2.57 -1.74 -6.53
C VAL A 48 3.59 -2.35 -5.58
N SER A 49 4.62 -1.59 -5.18
CA SER A 49 5.60 -2.04 -4.18
C SER A 49 4.97 -2.28 -2.80
N MET A 50 4.02 -1.43 -2.40
CA MET A 50 3.27 -1.59 -1.16
C MET A 50 2.32 -2.79 -1.19
N LEU A 51 1.62 -3.03 -2.30
CA LEU A 51 0.79 -4.22 -2.47
C LEU A 51 1.63 -5.51 -2.44
N ASN A 52 2.85 -5.45 -2.99
CA ASN A 52 3.81 -6.55 -2.89
C ASN A 52 4.19 -6.83 -1.41
N SER A 53 4.45 -5.79 -0.61
CA SER A 53 4.67 -5.94 0.84
C SER A 53 3.45 -6.56 1.55
N TYR A 54 2.24 -6.10 1.22
CA TYR A 54 1.00 -6.60 1.83
C TYR A 54 0.78 -8.09 1.55
N SER A 55 1.10 -8.55 0.34
CA SER A 55 1.03 -9.98 -0.01
C SER A 55 1.95 -10.84 0.86
N GLY A 56 3.13 -10.33 1.22
CA GLY A 56 4.08 -11.01 2.11
C GLY A 56 3.56 -11.15 3.54
N TRP A 57 2.97 -10.08 4.10
CA TRP A 57 2.33 -10.14 5.42
C TRP A 57 1.13 -11.10 5.43
N ALA A 58 0.33 -11.13 4.35
CA ALA A 58 -0.77 -12.09 4.21
C ALA A 58 -0.25 -13.54 4.14
N ALA A 59 0.81 -13.79 3.37
CA ALA A 59 1.45 -15.12 3.27
C ALA A 59 2.04 -15.57 4.62
N ALA A 60 2.68 -14.67 5.36
CA ALA A 60 3.17 -14.96 6.71
C ALA A 60 2.03 -15.31 7.68
N GLY A 61 0.91 -14.58 7.60
CA GLY A 61 -0.30 -14.85 8.39
C GLY A 61 -0.88 -16.24 8.14
N ILE A 62 -1.00 -16.64 6.86
CA ILE A 62 -1.41 -18.00 6.48
C ILE A 62 -0.37 -19.04 6.92
N GLY A 63 0.92 -18.70 6.85
CA GLY A 63 2.01 -19.53 7.34
C GLY A 63 1.89 -19.88 8.82
N PHE A 64 1.46 -18.91 9.65
CA PHE A 64 1.15 -19.16 11.06
C PHE A 64 -0.05 -20.09 11.24
N THR A 65 -1.11 -19.91 10.46
CA THR A 65 -2.29 -20.81 10.49
C THR A 65 -1.92 -22.24 10.07
N LEU A 66 -1.03 -22.41 9.10
CA LEU A 66 -0.59 -23.71 8.59
C LEU A 66 0.63 -24.28 9.34
N SER A 67 1.17 -23.58 10.34
CA SER A 67 2.40 -23.95 11.06
C SER A 67 3.59 -24.26 10.13
N ASN A 68 3.69 -23.55 9.00
CA ASN A 68 4.72 -23.77 7.99
C ASN A 68 5.79 -22.68 8.06
N ASN A 69 6.94 -23.04 8.64
CA ASN A 69 8.09 -22.14 8.82
C ASN A 69 8.58 -21.51 7.50
N LEU A 70 8.45 -22.22 6.39
CA LEU A 70 8.89 -21.74 5.07
C LEU A 70 8.03 -20.55 4.61
N LEU A 71 6.70 -20.65 4.74
CA LEU A 71 5.75 -19.57 4.44
C LEU A 71 5.88 -18.38 5.40
N ILE A 72 6.14 -18.64 6.68
CA ILE A 72 6.36 -17.60 7.69
C ILE A 72 7.62 -16.80 7.35
N ILE A 73 8.74 -17.47 7.13
CA ILE A 73 10.04 -16.82 6.88
C ILE A 73 10.03 -16.10 5.53
N THR A 74 9.56 -16.75 4.47
CA THR A 74 9.51 -16.14 3.13
C THR A 74 8.51 -14.99 3.05
N GLY A 75 7.35 -15.11 3.68
CA GLY A 75 6.34 -14.05 3.78
C GLY A 75 6.85 -12.83 4.55
N ALA A 76 7.49 -13.05 5.71
CA ALA A 76 8.08 -11.96 6.49
C ALA A 76 9.24 -11.26 5.76
N LEU A 77 10.06 -12.01 5.02
CA LEU A 77 11.15 -11.47 4.20
C LEU A 77 10.63 -10.62 3.04
N VAL A 78 9.63 -11.11 2.28
CA VAL A 78 8.98 -10.34 1.20
C VAL A 78 8.27 -9.11 1.77
N GLY A 79 7.54 -9.27 2.87
CA GLY A 79 6.79 -8.19 3.51
C GLY A 79 7.70 -7.05 3.97
N SER A 80 8.77 -7.37 4.69
CA SER A 80 9.75 -6.38 5.15
C SER A 80 10.52 -5.73 4.01
N SER A 81 10.94 -6.50 3.00
CA SER A 81 11.63 -5.99 1.81
C SER A 81 10.77 -4.99 1.02
N GLY A 82 9.49 -5.31 0.81
CA GLY A 82 8.56 -4.42 0.09
C GLY A 82 8.30 -3.10 0.83
N ALA A 83 8.24 -3.12 2.17
CA ALA A 83 8.10 -1.91 2.98
C ALA A 83 9.34 -1.00 2.89
N ILE A 84 10.54 -1.59 2.94
CA ILE A 84 11.80 -0.86 2.74
C ILE A 84 11.87 -0.26 1.33
N LEU A 85 11.52 -1.03 0.30
CA LEU A 85 11.61 -0.57 -1.10
C LEU A 85 10.67 0.61 -1.33
N SER A 86 9.43 0.49 -0.86
CA SER A 86 8.44 1.57 -0.95
C SER A 86 8.88 2.82 -0.20
N TYR A 87 9.56 2.68 0.95
CA TYR A 87 10.13 3.81 1.68
C TYR A 87 11.24 4.51 0.88
N ILE A 88 12.15 3.75 0.26
CA ILE A 88 13.23 4.29 -0.58
C ILE A 88 12.65 4.98 -1.82
N MET A 89 11.62 4.41 -2.46
CA MET A 89 10.95 5.03 -3.61
C MET A 89 10.27 6.36 -3.25
N CYS A 90 9.54 6.41 -2.13
CA CYS A 90 8.96 7.67 -1.62
C CYS A 90 10.05 8.72 -1.36
N LYS A 91 11.15 8.31 -0.71
CA LYS A 91 12.28 9.18 -0.38
C LYS A 91 13.00 9.71 -1.63
N GLY A 92 13.17 8.88 -2.66
CA GLY A 92 13.74 9.29 -3.95
C GLY A 92 12.87 10.31 -4.70
N MET A 93 11.56 10.31 -4.45
CA MET A 93 10.59 11.24 -5.03
C MET A 93 10.34 12.49 -4.18
N ASN A 94 11.03 12.64 -3.04
CA ASN A 94 10.85 13.75 -2.09
C ASN A 94 9.38 13.96 -1.63
N ARG A 95 8.55 12.91 -1.72
CA ARG A 95 7.16 12.87 -1.27
C ARG A 95 7.05 11.93 -0.07
N SER A 96 6.31 12.33 0.97
CA SER A 96 6.06 11.47 2.12
C SER A 96 5.13 10.32 1.72
N PHE A 97 5.37 9.14 2.28
CA PHE A 97 4.53 7.95 2.09
C PHE A 97 3.05 8.23 2.42
N LEU A 98 2.81 9.08 3.42
CA LEU A 98 1.48 9.57 3.79
C LEU A 98 0.85 10.45 2.70
N ASN A 99 1.61 11.32 2.02
CA ASN A 99 1.11 12.11 0.90
C ASN A 99 0.76 11.27 -0.33
N VAL A 100 1.40 10.11 -0.51
CA VAL A 100 1.09 9.18 -1.60
C VAL A 100 -0.19 8.41 -1.31
N LEU A 101 -0.36 7.96 -0.06
CA LEU A 101 -1.56 7.24 0.38
C LEU A 101 -2.79 8.14 0.55
N LEU A 102 -2.60 9.41 0.94
CA LEU A 102 -3.65 10.42 1.12
C LEU A 102 -3.77 11.40 -0.05
N GLY A 103 -2.90 11.31 -1.05
CA GLY A 103 -2.90 12.20 -2.23
C GLY A 103 -4.17 12.12 -3.08
N GLY A 104 -4.98 11.07 -2.86
CA GLY A 104 -6.31 10.92 -3.44
C GLY A 104 -7.46 11.50 -2.61
N PHE A 105 -7.24 11.90 -1.35
CA PHE A 105 -8.27 12.41 -0.44
C PHE A 105 -8.33 13.96 -0.42
N GLY A 106 -7.73 14.62 -1.42
CA GLY A 106 -7.52 16.07 -1.48
C GLY A 106 -8.44 16.85 -2.42
N GLY A 107 -9.65 16.37 -2.68
CA GLY A 107 -10.71 17.19 -3.27
C GLY A 107 -11.56 17.82 -2.16
N GLU A 108 -11.50 19.15 -2.05
CA GLU A 108 -12.30 20.01 -1.14
C GLU A 108 -11.74 20.27 0.28
N GLN A 109 -10.58 20.95 0.37
CA GLN A 109 -10.35 22.12 1.25
C GLN A 109 -8.85 22.42 1.38
N ALA A 110 -8.36 23.28 0.48
CA ALA A 110 -7.53 24.45 0.83
C ALA A 110 -7.16 25.15 -0.49
N ALA A 111 -7.90 26.21 -0.78
CA ALA A 111 -7.39 27.24 -1.67
C ALA A 111 -6.21 27.95 -0.98
N SER A 112 -5.18 28.20 -1.79
CA SER A 112 -4.18 29.27 -1.69
C SER A 112 -2.87 29.03 -0.93
N GLU A 113 -1.82 29.51 -1.62
CA GLU A 113 -0.43 29.83 -1.22
C GLU A 113 0.56 28.64 -1.14
N GLY A 114 1.63 28.53 -1.94
CA GLY A 114 2.24 29.40 -2.92
C GLY A 114 3.69 28.92 -3.18
N GLY A 115 4.20 29.14 -4.40
CA GLY A 115 5.63 29.31 -4.63
C GLY A 115 6.48 28.11 -5.08
N ALA A 116 6.61 27.97 -6.39
CA ALA A 116 7.86 27.73 -7.14
C ALA A 116 8.89 26.73 -6.58
N LYS A 117 9.06 25.60 -7.30
CA LYS A 117 10.36 25.05 -7.79
C LYS A 117 10.14 23.71 -8.51
N ASP A 118 9.53 23.78 -9.68
CA ASP A 118 9.57 22.72 -10.68
C ASP A 118 10.56 23.16 -11.76
N ASP A 119 11.87 22.83 -11.63
CA ASP A 119 12.81 22.82 -12.79
C ASP A 119 14.25 22.29 -12.52
N ARG A 120 14.48 21.35 -11.57
CA ARG A 120 15.87 20.89 -11.31
C ARG A 120 16.13 19.39 -11.28
N VAL A 121 15.13 18.53 -11.40
CA VAL A 121 15.35 17.08 -11.28
C VAL A 121 15.40 16.36 -12.65
N ALA A 122 14.90 16.98 -13.73
CA ALA A 122 14.87 16.35 -15.06
C ALA A 122 16.20 16.38 -15.84
N LYS A 123 17.25 17.08 -15.37
CA LYS A 123 18.50 17.26 -16.14
C LYS A 123 19.72 16.46 -15.66
N GLN A 124 19.69 15.82 -14.50
CA GLN A 124 20.85 15.07 -13.99
C GLN A 124 20.92 13.61 -14.47
N GLY A 125 19.81 13.00 -14.92
CA GLY A 125 19.80 11.62 -15.41
C GLY A 125 20.40 11.44 -16.82
N ASN A 126 20.23 12.42 -17.72
CA ASN A 126 20.68 12.30 -19.11
C ASN A 126 22.14 12.70 -19.33
N ALA A 127 22.80 13.33 -18.36
CA ALA A 127 24.20 13.78 -18.49
C ALA A 127 25.23 12.68 -18.15
N ALA A 128 24.81 11.59 -17.50
CA ALA A 128 25.72 10.50 -17.09
C ALA A 128 25.82 9.33 -18.11
N MET A 129 24.99 9.31 -19.15
CA MET A 129 25.01 8.26 -20.20
C MET A 129 25.66 8.68 -21.53
N LEU A 130 26.25 9.88 -21.62
CA LEU A 130 26.91 10.37 -22.85
C LEU A 130 28.45 10.30 -22.79
N HIS A 131 29.02 9.52 -21.87
CA HIS A 131 30.47 9.29 -21.83
C HIS A 131 30.82 7.80 -21.60
N SER A 132 30.20 6.93 -22.39
CA SER A 132 30.74 5.60 -22.76
C SER A 132 30.78 5.46 -24.27
#